data_AF-A0A7T7IFX8-F1
#
_entry.id   AF-A0A7T7IFX8-F1
#
_cell.length_a   1.000
_cell.length_b   1.000
_cell.length_c   1.000
_cell.angle_alpha   90.00
_cell.angle_beta   90.00
_cell.angle_gamma   90.00
#
_symmetry.space_group_name_H-M   'P 1'
#
loop_
_entity.id
_entity.type
_entity.pdbx_description
1 polymer ?
#
loop_
_entity_poly.entity_id
_entity_poly.type
_entity_poly.pdbx_seq_one_letter_code
_entity_poly.pdbx_strand_id
1 'polypeptide(L)' 'MEELFLAWGPAPDPGQWPEYLREDPVRGYGLFCFCQGLALGLRRSEACRRD' A
#
# COMPACT_ATOMS: atom_id res chain seq x y z
N MET A 1 15.25 10.06 -2.17
CA MET A 1 13.98 9.70 -1.49
C MET A 1 13.79 8.20 -1.47
N GLU A 2 14.00 7.51 -2.60
CA GLU A 2 14.07 6.04 -2.65
C GLU A 2 15.11 5.45 -1.69
N GLU A 3 16.34 5.96 -1.64
CA GLU A 3 17.35 5.39 -0.71
C GLU A 3 16.94 5.48 0.76
N LEU A 4 16.26 6.57 1.15
CA LEU A 4 15.71 6.70 2.50
C LEU A 4 14.56 5.73 2.72
N PHE A 5 13.71 5.53 1.70
CA PHE A 5 12.64 4.56 1.76
C PHE A 5 13.17 3.13 1.89
N LEU A 6 14.24 2.77 1.18
CA LEU A 6 14.87 1.46 1.26
C LEU A 6 15.61 1.22 2.58
N ALA A 7 16.20 2.27 3.18
CA ALA A 7 16.93 2.16 4.44
C ALA A 7 16.03 2.07 5.68
N TRP A 8 14.80 2.61 5.62
CA TRP A 8 13.92 2.75 6.80
C TRP A 8 12.52 2.16 6.62
N GLY A 9 12.12 1.89 5.38
CA GLY A 9 10.85 1.25 5.07
C GLY A 9 10.88 -0.23 5.43
N PRO A 10 9.71 -0.82 5.76
CA PRO A 10 9.61 -2.28 5.82
C PRO A 10 10.03 -2.87 4.47
N ALA A 11 10.71 -4.02 4.49
CA ALA A 11 11.21 -4.67 3.29
C ALA A 11 10.06 -4.79 2.26
N PRO A 12 10.11 -4.03 1.16
CA PRO A 12 9.03 -4.06 0.20
C PRO A 12 9.00 -5.42 -0.49
N ASP A 13 7.82 -6.03 -0.63
CA ASP A 13 7.60 -7.16 -1.52
C ASP A 13 7.09 -6.62 -2.86
N PRO A 14 7.92 -6.53 -3.91
CA PRO A 14 7.51 -6.01 -5.22
C PRO A 14 6.47 -6.90 -5.90
N GLY A 15 6.28 -8.14 -5.44
CA GLY A 15 5.22 -9.03 -5.90
C GLY A 15 3.82 -8.55 -5.53
N GLN A 16 3.70 -7.64 -4.56
CA GLN A 16 2.42 -7.06 -4.15
C GLN A 16 1.96 -5.90 -5.03
N TRP A 17 2.79 -5.43 -5.96
CA TRP A 17 2.52 -4.23 -6.76
C TRP A 17 2.35 -4.57 -8.25
N PRO A 18 1.66 -3.71 -9.02
CA PRO A 18 1.56 -3.87 -10.47
C PRO A 18 2.94 -3.89 -11.15
N GLU A 19 3.06 -4.67 -12.24
CA GLU A 19 4.31 -4.81 -13.02
C GLU A 19 4.99 -3.47 -13.32
N TYR A 20 4.21 -2.45 -13.69
CA TYR A 20 4.72 -1.14 -14.10
C TYR A 20 5.31 -0.29 -12.95
N LEU A 21 5.13 -0.72 -11.69
CA LEU A 21 5.66 -0.06 -10.49
C LEU A 21 6.75 -0.86 -9.78
N ARG A 22 7.13 -2.05 -10.27
CA ARG A 22 8.14 -2.88 -9.59
C ARG A 22 9.50 -2.19 -9.46
N GLU A 23 9.84 -1.36 -10.44
CA GLU A 23 11.09 -0.59 -10.48
C GLU A 23 10.99 0.76 -9.73
N ASP A 24 9.81 1.11 -9.16
CA ASP A 24 9.62 2.34 -8.37
C ASP A 24 9.02 1.98 -6.99
N PRO A 25 9.87 1.62 -6.02
CA PRO A 25 9.41 1.11 -4.74
C PRO A 25 8.66 2.12 -3.89
N VAL A 26 8.94 3.41 -4.06
CA VAL A 26 8.21 4.46 -3.35
C VAL A 26 6.77 4.54 -3.85
N ARG A 27 6.56 4.56 -5.17
CA ARG A 27 5.20 4.57 -5.74
C ARG A 27 4.47 3.25 -5.53
N GLY A 28 5.15 2.12 -5.70
CA GLY A 28 4.57 0.79 -5.48
C GLY A 28 4.04 0.63 -4.05
N TYR A 29 4.87 0.95 -3.05
CA TYR A 29 4.45 0.91 -1.65
C TYR A 29 3.37 1.95 -1.32
N GLY A 30 3.46 3.16 -1.89
CA GLY A 30 2.44 4.19 -1.73
C GLY A 30 1.05 3.72 -2.22
N LEU A 31 1.00 3.09 -3.39
CA LEU A 31 -0.23 2.51 -3.94
C LEU A 31 -0.77 1.38 -3.06
N PHE A 32 0.11 0.48 -2.59
CA PHE A 32 -0.27 -0.58 -1.67
C PHE A 32 -0.94 -0.02 -0.40
N CYS A 33 -0.31 0.94 0.27
CA CYS A 33 -0.83 1.59 1.48
C CYS A 33 -2.20 2.25 1.22
N PHE A 34 -2.35 2.93 0.09
CA PHE A 34 -3.61 3.55 -0.31
C PHE A 34 -4.73 2.50 -0.44
N CYS A 35 -4.48 1.41 -1.15
CA CYS A 35 -5.44 0.32 -1.33
C CYS A 35 -5.83 -0.33 0.00
N GLN A 36 -4.87 -0.59 0.89
CA GLN A 36 -5.15 -1.13 2.22
C GLN A 36 -6.03 -0.19 3.06
N GLY A 37 -5.74 1.10 3.04
CA GLY A 37 -6.54 2.13 3.71
C GLY A 37 -7.97 2.19 3.18
N LEU A 38 -8.15 2.17 1.86
CA LEU A 38 -9.47 2.16 1.22
C LEU A 38 -10.27 0.92 1.61
N ALA A 39 -9.67 -0.28 1.51
CA ALA A 39 -10.32 -1.53 1.87
C ALA A 39 -10.74 -1.55 3.35
N LEU A 40 -9.90 -1.04 4.25
CA LEU A 40 -10.25 -0.90 5.66
C LEU A 40 -11.43 0.07 5.87
N GLY A 41 -11.43 1.22 5.18
CA GLY A 41 -12.51 2.20 5.25
C GLY A 41 -13.85 1.63 4.78
N LEU A 42 -13.84 0.89 3.66
CA LEU A 42 -15.03 0.19 3.15
C LEU A 42 -15.56 -0.84 4.15
N ARG A 43 -14.68 -1.71 4.69
CA ARG A 43 -15.07 -2.69 5.72
C ARG A 43 -15.68 -2.03 6.96
N ARG A 44 -15.10 -0.91 7.42
CA ARG A 44 -15.66 -0.15 8.54
C ARG A 44 -17.02 0.46 8.20
N SER A 45 -17.16 1.07 7.03
CA SER A 45 -18.43 1.66 6.60
C SER A 45 -19.53 0.60 6.49
N GLU A 46 -19.20 -0.60 6.04
CA GLU A 46 -20.14 -1.72 5.99
C GLU A 46 -20.49 -2.24 7.38
N ALA A 47 -19.51 -2.37 8.28
CA ALA A 47 -19.75 -2.77 9.67
C ALA A 47 -20.71 -1.80 10.38
N CYS A 48 -20.48 -0.47 10.27
CA CYS A 48 -21.36 0.55 10.84
C CYS A 48 -22.77 0.60 10.21
N ARG A 49 -22.99 -0.02 9.05
CA ARG A 49 -24.31 -0.14 8.41
C ARG A 49 -25.09 -1.37 8.86
N ARG A 50 -24.42 -2.35 9.47
CA ARG A 50 -25.00 -3.62 9.93
C ARG A 50 -25.39 -3.60 11.42
N ASP A 51 -24.96 -2.57 12.15
CA ASP A 51 -25.45 -2.19 13.48
C ASP A 51 -26.65 -1.22 13.37
#